data_AF-A0A7J8Y7C9-F1
#
_entry.id   AF-A0A7J8Y7C9-F1
#
_cell.length_a   1.000
_cell.length_b   1.000
_cell.length_c   1.000
_cell.angle_alpha   90.00
_cell.angle_beta   90.00
_cell.angle_gamma   90.00
#
_symmetry.space_group_name_H-M   'P 1'
#
loop_
_entity.id
_entity.type
_entity.pdbx_description
1 polymer ?
#
loop_
_entity_poly.entity_id
_entity_poly.type
_entity_poly.pdbx_seq_one_letter_code
_entity_poly.pdbx_strand_id
1 'polypeptide(L)'
;INIAPLAISTTGRGSSGVGLTAAVTSDQETGERRLEAGAMVLGDRGVVCIDEFDKMNDQDRVAIHEVMEQQTVTIAKAGIHASLNARCSVVAAANPIYGTYDRSLTPTKNIGLPDSLLSRFDLLFIVLDQMDADIDRHISEHVLRMHRFRSPIDGGEAALDGSSRYGREDEADADSSVFVKFNRMLHGRKTERGRKRDTLTIKFLKKYIHYAKHRIQPELTDEASEHIATAYAELRNASSNAKTGGTLPITARTLETIIRLSTAHAKLKLSRKVTKVDVEAALKVLNFAIYHKELTEMEDREQERQREEARTHRADRQGPTTTAMEVDDPPRAQQPTAIGSLERFNYKFRHGFFLQQ
;
A
#
# COMPACT_ATOMS: atom_id res chain seq x y z
N ILE A 1 -6.95 -11.64 -5.14
CA ILE A 1 -7.59 -12.74 -4.36
C ILE A 1 -6.92 -14.09 -4.59
N ASN A 2 -6.60 -14.50 -5.82
CA ASN A 2 -6.12 -15.86 -6.10
C ASN A 2 -4.70 -16.24 -5.62
N ILE A 3 -3.95 -15.35 -4.98
CA ILE A 3 -2.57 -15.62 -4.54
C ILE A 3 -2.51 -16.09 -3.09
N ALA A 4 -3.42 -15.59 -2.24
CA ALA A 4 -3.50 -15.99 -0.84
C ALA A 4 -4.28 -17.32 -0.70
N PRO A 5 -3.88 -18.21 0.22
CA PRO A 5 -4.51 -19.52 0.38
C PRO A 5 -5.94 -19.46 0.92
N LEU A 6 -6.27 -18.42 1.70
CA LEU A 6 -7.60 -18.15 2.20
C LEU A 6 -7.84 -16.63 2.12
N ALA A 7 -8.61 -16.22 1.12
CA ALA A 7 -8.99 -14.83 0.90
C ALA A 7 -10.48 -14.75 0.61
N ILE A 8 -11.19 -13.96 1.40
CA ILE A 8 -12.63 -13.70 1.22
C ILE A 8 -12.77 -12.22 0.89
N SER A 9 -13.51 -11.90 -0.17
CA SER A 9 -13.81 -10.53 -0.56
C SER A 9 -15.26 -10.21 -0.32
N THR A 10 -15.51 -9.01 0.17
CA THR A 10 -16.85 -8.54 0.49
C THR A 10 -16.94 -7.04 0.19
N THR A 11 -18.15 -6.52 -0.06
CA THR A 11 -18.39 -5.09 -0.32
C THR A 11 -19.13 -4.47 0.87
N GLY A 12 -18.79 -3.24 1.24
CA GLY A 12 -19.37 -2.54 2.37
C GLY A 12 -20.89 -2.39 2.30
N ARG A 13 -21.47 -2.34 1.09
CA ARG A 13 -22.93 -2.28 0.90
C ARG A 13 -23.64 -3.65 0.86
N GLY A 14 -22.93 -4.69 0.42
CA GLY A 14 -23.50 -6.04 0.29
C GLY A 14 -23.30 -6.93 1.52
N SER A 15 -22.52 -6.47 2.50
CA SER A 15 -22.17 -7.24 3.69
C SER A 15 -23.01 -6.78 4.87
N SER A 16 -24.21 -7.35 5.04
CA SER A 16 -24.94 -7.16 6.29
C SER A 16 -24.10 -7.68 7.46
N GLY A 17 -24.29 -7.15 8.67
CA GLY A 17 -23.50 -7.51 9.84
C GLY A 17 -23.61 -9.00 10.18
N VAL A 18 -24.73 -9.62 9.77
CA VAL A 18 -24.96 -11.06 9.81
C VAL A 18 -24.05 -11.82 8.83
N GLY A 19 -23.89 -11.29 7.61
CA GLY A 19 -22.99 -11.82 6.59
C GLY A 19 -21.51 -11.62 6.89
N LEU A 20 -21.14 -10.62 7.71
CA LEU A 20 -19.75 -10.43 8.18
C LEU A 20 -19.40 -11.32 9.37
N THR A 21 -20.31 -11.46 10.34
CA THR A 21 -20.05 -12.12 11.62
C THR A 21 -20.55 -13.55 11.64
N ALA A 22 -21.73 -13.79 12.20
CA ALA A 22 -22.44 -15.05 12.11
C ALA A 22 -23.94 -14.85 12.45
N ALA A 23 -24.77 -15.74 11.94
CA ALA A 23 -26.22 -15.73 12.08
C ALA A 23 -26.68 -16.94 12.87
N VAL A 24 -27.84 -16.84 13.53
CA VAL A 24 -28.59 -18.02 13.97
C VAL A 24 -29.76 -18.18 13.01
N THR A 25 -29.76 -19.26 12.24
CA THR A 25 -30.86 -19.63 11.34
C THR A 25 -31.66 -20.76 11.97
N SER A 26 -32.97 -20.78 11.75
CA SER A 26 -33.83 -21.88 12.16
C SER A 26 -34.17 -22.69 10.92
N ASP A 27 -33.88 -23.98 10.97
CA ASP A 27 -34.29 -24.91 9.93
C ASP A 27 -35.82 -25.03 9.96
N GLN A 28 -36.47 -24.81 8.80
CA GLN A 28 -37.94 -24.80 8.70
C GLN A 28 -38.54 -26.21 8.73
N GLU A 29 -37.75 -27.25 8.40
CA GLU A 29 -38.23 -28.63 8.40
C GLU A 29 -38.03 -29.30 9.76
N THR A 30 -36.90 -29.04 10.42
CA THR A 30 -36.55 -29.71 11.70
C THR A 30 -36.87 -28.85 12.93
N GLY A 31 -37.03 -27.53 12.77
CA GLY A 31 -37.16 -26.59 13.87
C GLY A 31 -35.85 -26.39 14.67
N GLU A 32 -34.76 -27.03 14.25
CA GLU A 32 -33.46 -26.89 14.91
C GLU A 32 -32.82 -25.54 14.57
N ARG A 33 -32.24 -24.90 15.59
CA ARG A 33 -31.47 -23.68 15.41
C ARG A 33 -30.04 -24.04 15.04
N ARG A 34 -29.57 -23.54 13.90
CA ARG A 34 -28.19 -23.70 13.41
C ARG A 34 -27.49 -22.35 13.41
N LEU A 35 -26.17 -22.40 13.56
CA LEU A 35 -25.33 -21.22 13.50
C LEU A 35 -24.63 -21.19 12.14
N GLU A 36 -24.82 -20.09 11.41
CA GLU A 36 -24.19 -19.85 10.12
C GLU A 36 -23.02 -18.89 10.30
N ALA A 37 -21.83 -19.31 9.88
CA ALA A 37 -20.62 -18.50 9.93
C ALA A 37 -20.63 -17.45 8.81
N GLY A 38 -20.37 -16.19 9.16
CA GLY A 38 -20.17 -15.10 8.20
C GLY A 38 -18.74 -15.03 7.67
N ALA A 39 -18.50 -14.08 6.77
CA ALA A 39 -17.27 -13.91 6.02
C ALA A 39 -16.01 -13.84 6.90
N MET A 40 -16.06 -13.17 8.05
CA MET A 40 -14.88 -13.03 8.92
C MET A 40 -14.55 -14.31 9.68
N VAL A 41 -15.57 -15.08 10.07
CA VAL A 41 -15.40 -16.38 10.75
C VAL A 41 -14.90 -17.43 9.75
N LEU A 42 -15.46 -17.45 8.54
CA LEU A 42 -14.98 -18.30 7.45
C LEU A 42 -13.54 -17.97 7.04
N GLY A 43 -13.10 -16.73 7.28
CA GLY A 43 -11.77 -16.21 7.00
C GLY A 43 -10.74 -16.35 8.12
N ASP A 44 -10.97 -17.14 9.18
CA ASP A 44 -10.00 -17.29 10.29
C ASP A 44 -8.60 -17.68 9.78
N ARG A 45 -7.57 -16.97 10.25
CA ARG A 45 -6.15 -17.06 9.81
C ARG A 45 -5.90 -16.70 8.34
N GLY A 46 -6.90 -16.17 7.64
CA GLY A 46 -6.85 -15.70 6.26
C GLY A 46 -6.77 -14.19 6.14
N VAL A 47 -7.13 -13.71 4.94
CA VAL A 47 -7.26 -12.28 4.63
C VAL A 47 -8.70 -12.00 4.20
N VAL A 48 -9.29 -10.94 4.75
CA VAL A 48 -10.62 -10.46 4.35
C VAL A 48 -10.45 -9.11 3.66
N CYS A 49 -10.88 -9.04 2.41
CA CYS A 49 -10.86 -7.82 1.62
C CYS A 49 -12.24 -7.16 1.66
N ILE A 50 -12.33 -5.92 2.12
CA ILE A 50 -13.56 -5.14 2.17
C ILE A 50 -13.42 -3.96 1.23
N ASP A 51 -14.22 -3.93 0.17
CA ASP A 51 -14.31 -2.79 -0.72
C ASP A 51 -15.43 -1.84 -0.29
N GLU A 52 -15.37 -0.56 -0.69
CA GLU A 52 -16.31 0.49 -0.27
C GLU A 52 -16.52 0.54 1.26
N PHE A 53 -15.43 0.47 2.04
CA PHE A 53 -15.48 0.45 3.50
C PHE A 53 -16.14 1.72 4.09
N ASP A 54 -16.05 2.85 3.39
CA ASP A 54 -16.74 4.10 3.73
C ASP A 54 -18.27 4.02 3.59
N LYS A 55 -18.79 3.06 2.79
CA LYS A 55 -20.23 2.87 2.55
C LYS A 55 -20.89 1.84 3.47
N MET A 56 -20.18 1.38 4.49
CA MET A 56 -20.72 0.43 5.48
C MET A 56 -21.74 1.09 6.41
N ASN A 57 -22.80 0.33 6.73
CA ASN A 57 -23.81 0.74 7.71
C ASN A 57 -23.24 0.71 9.15
N ASP A 58 -23.85 1.48 10.04
CA ASP A 58 -23.38 1.60 11.43
C ASP A 58 -23.44 0.27 12.22
N GLN A 59 -24.42 -0.60 11.94
CA GLN A 59 -24.52 -1.93 12.58
C GLN A 59 -23.31 -2.80 12.23
N ASP A 60 -22.91 -2.79 10.97
CA ASP A 60 -21.82 -3.60 10.43
C ASP A 60 -20.48 -3.05 10.92
N ARG A 61 -20.43 -1.73 11.12
CA ARG A 61 -19.30 -1.03 11.73
C ARG A 61 -19.05 -1.50 13.16
N VAL A 62 -20.10 -1.60 14.00
CA VAL A 62 -19.99 -2.11 15.37
C VAL A 62 -19.47 -3.55 15.40
N ALA A 63 -19.98 -4.39 14.51
CA ALA A 63 -19.50 -5.77 14.38
C ALA A 63 -18.01 -5.85 14.05
N ILE A 64 -17.53 -5.03 13.09
CA ILE A 64 -16.10 -4.99 12.75
C ILE A 64 -15.25 -4.46 13.93
N HIS A 65 -15.76 -3.52 14.75
CA HIS A 65 -15.03 -3.05 15.92
C HIS A 65 -14.74 -4.18 16.91
N GLU A 66 -15.72 -5.04 17.18
CA GLU A 66 -15.57 -6.18 18.07
C GLU A 66 -14.51 -7.14 17.51
N VAL A 67 -14.65 -7.52 16.22
CA VAL A 67 -13.76 -8.51 15.60
C VAL A 67 -12.34 -8.00 15.46
N MET A 68 -12.13 -6.75 15.07
CA MET A 68 -10.78 -6.20 14.92
C MET A 68 -10.08 -6.02 16.27
N GLU A 69 -10.83 -5.75 17.36
CA GLU A 69 -10.25 -5.58 18.69
C GLU A 69 -9.99 -6.91 19.39
N GLN A 70 -10.98 -7.80 19.41
CA GLN A 70 -10.93 -9.04 20.20
C GLN A 70 -10.48 -10.25 19.37
N GLN A 71 -10.52 -10.15 18.03
CA GLN A 71 -10.29 -11.27 17.11
C GLN A 71 -11.24 -12.46 17.31
N THR A 72 -12.40 -12.18 17.92
CA THR A 72 -13.47 -13.12 18.22
C THR A 72 -14.82 -12.45 17.95
N VAL A 73 -15.79 -13.25 17.55
CA VAL A 73 -17.20 -12.85 17.38
C VAL A 73 -18.00 -13.52 18.48
N THR A 74 -18.66 -12.75 19.33
CA THR A 74 -19.58 -13.30 20.34
C THR A 74 -21.03 -13.19 19.87
N ILE A 75 -21.76 -14.31 19.95
CA ILE A 75 -23.17 -14.37 19.58
C ILE A 75 -23.97 -14.85 20.76
N ALA A 76 -24.93 -14.02 21.16
CA ALA A 76 -25.94 -14.32 22.16
C ALA A 76 -27.33 -14.08 21.55
N LYS A 77 -27.81 -15.03 20.76
CA LYS A 77 -29.13 -14.95 20.10
C LYS A 77 -29.85 -16.28 20.16
N ALA A 78 -31.18 -16.20 20.30
CA ALA A 78 -32.06 -17.37 20.29
C ALA A 78 -31.61 -18.50 21.25
N GLY A 79 -31.15 -18.14 22.46
CA GLY A 79 -30.70 -19.10 23.49
C GLY A 79 -29.35 -19.77 23.21
N ILE A 80 -28.66 -19.40 22.12
CA ILE A 80 -27.31 -19.87 21.81
C ILE A 80 -26.32 -18.77 22.23
N HIS A 81 -25.43 -19.14 23.15
CA HIS A 81 -24.29 -18.34 23.57
C HIS A 81 -23.03 -19.02 23.07
N ALA A 82 -22.46 -18.51 21.99
CA ALA A 82 -21.27 -19.06 21.36
C ALA A 82 -20.27 -17.93 21.07
N SER A 83 -18.98 -18.24 21.19
CA SER A 83 -17.89 -17.36 20.75
C SER A 83 -17.12 -18.07 19.64
N LEU A 84 -16.92 -17.37 18.53
CA LEU A 84 -16.26 -17.89 17.34
C LEU A 84 -14.97 -17.11 17.09
N ASN A 85 -13.90 -17.83 16.74
CA ASN A 85 -12.62 -17.21 16.43
C ASN A 85 -12.67 -16.59 15.02
N ALA A 86 -12.17 -15.36 14.89
CA ALA A 86 -12.13 -14.62 13.64
C ALA A 86 -10.80 -13.86 13.49
N ARG A 87 -9.68 -14.57 13.65
CA ARG A 87 -8.31 -14.01 13.56
C ARG A 87 -7.93 -13.81 12.10
N CYS A 88 -8.59 -12.89 11.44
CA CYS A 88 -8.34 -12.54 10.05
C CYS A 88 -7.56 -11.22 9.95
N SER A 89 -6.78 -11.07 8.88
CA SER A 89 -6.21 -9.78 8.51
C SER A 89 -7.18 -9.06 7.58
N VAL A 90 -7.64 -7.87 7.97
CA VAL A 90 -8.57 -7.08 7.16
C VAL A 90 -7.79 -6.13 6.27
N VAL A 91 -8.15 -6.11 4.98
CA VAL A 91 -7.68 -5.13 3.99
C VAL A 91 -8.92 -4.38 3.53
N ALA A 92 -8.95 -3.07 3.75
CA ALA A 92 -10.08 -2.24 3.40
C ALA A 92 -9.70 -1.21 2.34
N ALA A 93 -10.58 -0.99 1.37
CA ALA A 93 -10.53 0.14 0.46
C ALA A 93 -11.66 1.12 0.82
N ALA A 94 -11.34 2.41 0.86
CA ALA A 94 -12.29 3.45 1.21
C ALA A 94 -12.08 4.66 0.29
N ASN A 95 -13.18 5.29 -0.11
CA ASN A 95 -13.15 6.50 -0.90
C ASN A 95 -13.31 7.75 -0.02
N PRO A 96 -12.70 8.89 -0.39
CA PRO A 96 -12.97 10.15 0.29
C PRO A 96 -14.43 10.57 0.10
N ILE A 97 -15.00 11.26 1.08
CA ILE A 97 -16.43 11.62 1.13
C ILE A 97 -16.92 12.41 -0.09
N TYR A 98 -16.07 13.26 -0.67
CA TYR A 98 -16.38 14.09 -1.84
C TYR A 98 -15.78 13.56 -3.15
N GLY A 99 -15.28 12.32 -3.17
CA GLY A 99 -14.63 11.71 -4.33
C GLY A 99 -13.20 12.20 -4.60
N THR A 100 -12.85 13.41 -4.16
CA THR A 100 -11.49 13.94 -4.19
C THR A 100 -10.91 14.07 -2.77
N TYR A 101 -9.64 13.74 -2.61
CA TYR A 101 -8.95 13.88 -1.32
C TYR A 101 -8.44 15.31 -1.14
N ASP A 102 -8.93 16.02 -0.12
CA ASP A 102 -8.47 17.37 0.21
C ASP A 102 -7.26 17.33 1.14
N ARG A 103 -6.12 17.86 0.71
CA ARG A 103 -4.86 17.86 1.48
C ARG A 103 -4.91 18.80 2.70
N SER A 104 -5.81 19.78 2.70
CA SER A 104 -5.92 20.74 3.80
C SER A 104 -6.63 20.16 5.04
N LEU A 105 -7.38 19.06 4.86
CA LEU A 105 -8.15 18.42 5.91
C LEU A 105 -7.42 17.18 6.46
N THR A 106 -7.73 16.85 7.71
CA THR A 106 -7.19 15.63 8.33
C THR A 106 -7.76 14.37 7.68
N PRO A 107 -7.01 13.25 7.61
CA PRO A 107 -7.47 12.01 7.00
C PRO A 107 -8.79 11.49 7.57
N THR A 108 -9.01 11.61 8.89
CA THR A 108 -10.26 11.24 9.56
C THR A 108 -11.47 11.95 8.94
N LYS A 109 -11.34 13.27 8.69
CA LYS A 109 -12.43 14.07 8.10
C LYS A 109 -12.63 13.76 6.62
N ASN A 110 -11.55 13.49 5.88
CA ASN A 110 -11.64 13.15 4.46
C ASN A 110 -12.34 11.82 4.19
N ILE A 111 -12.13 10.80 5.04
CA ILE A 111 -12.72 9.47 4.83
C ILE A 111 -14.10 9.37 5.50
N GLY A 112 -14.36 10.15 6.55
CA GLY A 112 -15.65 10.10 7.27
C GLY A 112 -15.77 8.89 8.20
N LEU A 113 -14.64 8.36 8.67
CA LEU A 113 -14.60 7.26 9.64
C LEU A 113 -14.19 7.77 11.02
N PRO A 114 -14.74 7.21 12.11
CA PRO A 114 -14.32 7.58 13.46
C PRO A 114 -12.88 7.15 13.75
N ASP A 115 -12.16 7.94 14.55
CA ASP A 115 -10.77 7.66 14.97
C ASP A 115 -10.62 6.31 15.68
N SER A 116 -11.68 5.82 16.31
CA SER A 116 -11.71 4.50 16.95
C SER A 116 -11.50 3.37 15.95
N LEU A 117 -11.90 3.52 14.68
CA LEU A 117 -11.60 2.54 13.62
C LEU A 117 -10.20 2.73 13.05
N LEU A 118 -9.83 3.96 12.78
CA LEU A 118 -8.54 4.27 12.14
C LEU A 118 -7.39 3.80 13.03
N SER A 119 -7.50 3.99 14.34
CA SER A 119 -6.52 3.47 15.31
C SER A 119 -6.42 1.94 15.40
N ARG A 120 -7.36 1.19 14.81
CA ARG A 120 -7.34 -0.28 14.70
C ARG A 120 -6.63 -0.78 13.45
N PHE A 121 -6.44 0.07 12.46
CA PHE A 121 -5.59 -0.24 11.33
C PHE A 121 -4.14 0.06 11.69
N ASP A 122 -3.29 -0.96 11.60
CA ASP A 122 -1.86 -0.85 11.85
C ASP A 122 -1.17 0.02 10.77
N LEU A 123 -1.71 0.04 9.54
CA LEU A 123 -1.19 0.78 8.39
C LEU A 123 -2.31 1.46 7.62
N LEU A 124 -2.11 2.75 7.31
CA LEU A 124 -3.01 3.55 6.48
C LEU A 124 -2.23 4.07 5.27
N PHE A 125 -2.74 3.79 4.08
CA PHE A 125 -2.17 4.25 2.82
C PHE A 125 -3.19 5.15 2.12
N ILE A 126 -2.81 6.41 1.87
CA ILE A 126 -3.56 7.39 1.10
C ILE A 126 -2.93 7.42 -0.28
N VAL A 127 -3.69 6.95 -1.26
CA VAL A 127 -3.28 7.05 -2.67
C VAL A 127 -3.86 8.34 -3.21
N LEU A 128 -2.98 9.28 -3.56
CA LEU A 128 -3.36 10.54 -4.19
C LEU A 128 -3.13 10.44 -5.68
N ASP A 129 -4.13 10.84 -6.45
CA ASP A 129 -3.96 11.05 -7.88
C ASP A 129 -3.22 12.38 -8.10
N GLN A 130 -2.06 12.33 -8.76
CA GLN A 130 -1.24 13.49 -9.08
C GLN A 130 -1.24 13.68 -10.59
N MET A 131 -1.69 14.85 -11.05
CA MET A 131 -1.65 15.22 -12.46
C MET A 131 -0.23 15.61 -12.86
N ASP A 132 0.55 14.65 -13.33
CA ASP A 132 1.90 14.87 -13.87
C ASP A 132 2.01 14.26 -15.27
N ALA A 133 2.23 15.11 -16.27
CA ALA A 133 2.26 14.73 -17.68
C ALA A 133 3.33 13.67 -18.00
N ASP A 134 4.47 13.64 -17.29
CA ASP A 134 5.50 12.64 -17.51
C ASP A 134 5.11 11.30 -16.88
N ILE A 135 4.51 11.30 -15.68
CA ILE A 135 4.01 10.08 -15.03
C ILE A 135 2.84 9.51 -15.84
N ASP A 136 1.88 10.35 -16.23
CA ASP A 136 0.73 9.99 -17.05
C ASP A 136 1.14 9.38 -18.38
N ARG A 137 2.22 9.89 -19.00
CA ARG A 137 2.74 9.32 -20.25
C ARG A 137 3.33 7.94 -20.04
N HIS A 138 4.06 7.70 -18.95
CA HIS A 138 4.57 6.36 -18.62
C HIS A 138 3.44 5.37 -18.31
N ILE A 139 2.42 5.80 -17.55
CA ILE A 139 1.22 5.00 -17.26
C ILE A 139 0.50 4.67 -18.57
N SER A 140 0.26 5.68 -19.41
CA SER A 140 -0.40 5.51 -20.71
C SER A 140 0.35 4.55 -21.63
N GLU A 141 1.68 4.66 -21.72
CA GLU A 141 2.48 3.72 -22.51
C GLU A 141 2.36 2.28 -21.96
N HIS A 142 2.34 2.14 -20.63
CA HIS A 142 2.16 0.84 -19.98
C HIS A 142 0.79 0.24 -20.25
N VAL A 143 -0.29 1.03 -20.11
CA VAL A 143 -1.67 0.61 -20.35
C VAL A 143 -1.87 0.22 -21.82
N LEU A 144 -1.42 1.06 -22.77
CA LEU A 144 -1.48 0.75 -24.20
C LEU A 144 -0.74 -0.55 -24.53
N ARG A 145 0.40 -0.77 -23.89
CA ARG A 145 1.20 -1.99 -24.06
C ARG A 145 0.46 -3.23 -23.52
N MET A 146 -0.23 -3.12 -22.39
CA MET A 146 -1.08 -4.19 -21.86
C MET A 146 -2.29 -4.47 -22.77
N HIS A 147 -2.94 -3.44 -23.31
CA HIS A 147 -4.08 -3.61 -24.22
C HIS A 147 -3.67 -4.22 -25.56
N ARG A 148 -2.50 -3.86 -26.11
CA ARG A 148 -1.94 -4.51 -27.32
C ARG A 148 -1.64 -5.99 -27.14
N PHE A 149 -1.51 -6.47 -25.90
CA PHE A 149 -1.26 -7.87 -25.58
C PHE A 149 -2.54 -8.73 -25.57
N ARG A 150 -3.73 -8.12 -25.49
CA ARG A 150 -4.98 -8.85 -25.80
C ARG A 150 -5.04 -9.06 -27.31
N SER A 151 -4.70 -10.27 -27.76
CA SER A 151 -4.89 -10.70 -29.14
C SER A 151 -6.37 -10.51 -29.54
N PRO A 152 -6.68 -10.04 -30.76
CA PRO A 152 -8.05 -9.87 -31.25
C PRO A 152 -8.79 -11.19 -31.49
N ILE A 153 -8.16 -12.35 -31.21
CA ILE A 153 -8.79 -13.67 -31.33
C ILE A 153 -9.77 -13.95 -30.16
N ASP A 154 -9.69 -13.21 -29.05
CA ASP A 154 -10.62 -13.32 -27.92
C ASP A 154 -11.64 -12.16 -27.96
N GLY A 155 -12.32 -12.07 -29.11
CA GLY A 155 -13.26 -11.02 -29.48
C GLY A 155 -14.45 -10.91 -28.53
N GLY A 156 -14.87 -9.66 -28.30
CA GLY A 156 -15.81 -9.27 -27.27
C GLY A 156 -17.16 -9.98 -27.33
N GLU A 157 -17.56 -10.48 -26.17
CA GLU A 157 -18.96 -10.47 -25.75
C GLU A 157 -19.01 -10.04 -24.29
N ALA A 158 -19.69 -8.93 -24.05
CA ALA A 158 -20.14 -8.51 -22.74
C ALA A 158 -21.25 -9.47 -22.30
N ALA A 159 -20.87 -10.62 -21.73
CA ALA A 159 -21.79 -11.48 -20.99
C ALA A 159 -21.50 -11.32 -19.50
N LEU A 160 -22.46 -10.71 -18.82
CA LEU A 160 -22.65 -10.73 -17.38
C LEU A 160 -22.74 -12.19 -16.91
N ASP A 161 -21.65 -12.79 -16.44
CA ASP A 161 -21.72 -13.90 -15.47
C ASP A 161 -20.38 -14.11 -14.72
N GLY A 162 -20.33 -13.64 -13.47
CA GLY A 162 -20.18 -14.48 -12.28
C GLY A 162 -19.04 -15.50 -12.10
N SER A 163 -18.15 -15.75 -13.07
CA SER A 163 -17.10 -16.76 -12.89
C SER A 163 -15.77 -16.31 -13.47
N SER A 164 -14.79 -16.24 -12.56
CA SER A 164 -13.39 -15.98 -12.84
C SER A 164 -12.85 -17.03 -13.81
N ARG A 165 -12.84 -16.71 -15.12
CA ARG A 165 -12.00 -17.38 -16.11
C ARG A 165 -10.54 -17.04 -15.83
N TYR A 166 -9.98 -17.66 -14.80
CA TYR A 166 -8.61 -18.10 -14.88
C TYR A 166 -8.55 -19.06 -16.05
N GLY A 167 -7.62 -18.80 -16.98
CA GLY A 167 -7.31 -19.75 -18.02
C GLY A 167 -7.19 -21.14 -17.40
N ARG A 168 -7.91 -22.08 -17.98
CA ARG A 168 -7.66 -23.50 -17.82
C ARG A 168 -6.21 -23.69 -18.24
N GLU A 169 -5.30 -23.60 -17.27
CA GLU A 169 -3.96 -24.15 -17.43
C GLU A 169 -4.20 -25.64 -17.48
N ASP A 170 -4.20 -26.17 -18.70
CA ASP A 170 -4.26 -27.61 -18.96
C ASP A 170 -3.35 -28.33 -17.96
N GLU A 171 -3.88 -29.42 -17.41
CA GLU A 171 -3.22 -30.39 -16.54
C GLU A 171 -2.11 -31.15 -17.28
N ALA A 172 -1.21 -30.44 -17.96
CA ALA A 172 0.02 -30.99 -18.49
C ALA A 172 1.13 -30.73 -17.48
N ASP A 173 1.39 -31.77 -16.70
CA ASP A 173 2.46 -31.94 -15.73
C ASP A 173 3.84 -31.87 -16.43
N ALA A 174 4.25 -30.66 -16.86
CA ALA A 174 5.52 -30.43 -17.54
C ALA A 174 6.29 -29.29 -16.85
N ASP A 175 7.13 -29.71 -15.91
CA ASP A 175 8.27 -29.02 -15.32
C ASP A 175 8.02 -27.61 -14.73
N SER A 176 8.19 -27.51 -13.41
CA SER A 176 7.87 -26.33 -12.59
C SER A 176 8.86 -25.19 -12.84
N SER A 177 8.85 -24.55 -14.01
CA SER A 177 9.69 -23.40 -14.27
C SER A 177 9.31 -22.27 -13.30
N VAL A 178 10.20 -22.01 -12.34
CA VAL A 178 10.09 -20.97 -11.29
C VAL A 178 9.91 -19.57 -11.90
N PHE A 179 10.29 -19.42 -13.17
CA PHE A 179 10.30 -18.16 -13.89
C PHE A 179 9.34 -18.17 -15.08
N VAL A 180 8.60 -17.06 -15.22
CA VAL A 180 7.82 -16.74 -16.42
C VAL A 180 8.79 -16.32 -17.52
N LYS A 181 8.59 -16.81 -18.75
CA LYS A 181 9.36 -16.37 -19.90
C LYS A 181 9.19 -14.86 -20.08
N PHE A 182 10.30 -14.11 -19.95
CA PHE A 182 10.33 -12.66 -20.10
C PHE A 182 9.72 -12.24 -21.44
N ASN A 183 8.57 -11.55 -21.40
CA ASN A 183 7.93 -11.02 -22.59
C ASN A 183 8.23 -9.52 -22.78
N ARG A 184 8.92 -9.19 -23.88
CA ARG A 184 9.35 -7.83 -24.25
C ARG A 184 8.18 -6.85 -24.34
N MET A 185 6.98 -7.35 -24.63
CA MET A 185 5.76 -6.54 -24.70
C MET A 185 5.06 -6.36 -23.36
N LEU A 186 5.43 -7.01 -22.27
CA LEU A 186 4.83 -6.75 -20.94
C LEU A 186 5.80 -6.04 -19.99
N HIS A 187 7.10 -6.32 -20.12
CA HIS A 187 8.14 -5.88 -19.19
C HIS A 187 8.98 -4.69 -19.68
N GLY A 188 8.59 -4.06 -20.79
CA GLY A 188 9.22 -2.85 -21.32
C GLY A 188 10.54 -3.06 -22.06
N ARG A 189 11.02 -1.99 -22.72
CA ARG A 189 12.28 -1.98 -23.46
C ARG A 189 13.43 -1.79 -22.46
N LYS A 190 14.29 -2.81 -22.32
CA LYS A 190 15.48 -2.80 -21.44
C LYS A 190 16.32 -1.53 -21.66
N THR A 191 16.50 -0.72 -20.61
CA THR A 191 17.54 0.34 -20.56
C THR A 191 18.71 0.01 -19.66
N GLU A 192 18.82 -1.19 -19.06
CA GLU A 192 20.06 -1.58 -18.36
C GLU A 192 20.55 -2.97 -18.77
N ARG A 193 21.76 -2.98 -19.34
CA ARG A 193 22.60 -4.16 -19.57
C ARG A 193 22.82 -4.86 -18.21
N GLY A 194 22.40 -6.12 -18.09
CA GLY A 194 23.06 -7.07 -17.16
C GLY A 194 22.20 -7.80 -16.12
N ARG A 195 20.99 -7.36 -15.76
CA ARG A 195 20.13 -8.15 -14.84
C ARG A 195 18.97 -8.79 -15.57
N LYS A 196 19.03 -10.12 -15.75
CA LYS A 196 17.84 -10.94 -16.02
C LYS A 196 16.91 -10.79 -14.82
N ARG A 197 15.89 -9.93 -14.92
CA ARG A 197 14.78 -9.94 -13.95
C ARG A 197 13.92 -11.12 -14.34
N ASP A 198 14.29 -12.29 -13.86
CA ASP A 198 13.46 -13.47 -14.02
C ASP A 198 12.20 -13.26 -13.18
N THR A 199 11.05 -13.19 -13.83
CA THR A 199 9.78 -12.89 -13.17
C THR A 199 9.23 -14.16 -12.55
N LEU A 200 8.89 -14.12 -11.25
CA LEU A 200 8.42 -15.30 -10.51
C LEU A 200 7.03 -15.74 -10.97
N THR A 201 6.84 -17.04 -11.14
CA THR A 201 5.53 -17.62 -11.49
C THR A 201 4.56 -17.52 -10.31
N ILE A 202 3.29 -17.20 -10.59
CA ILE A 202 2.23 -17.12 -9.55
C ILE A 202 2.15 -18.43 -8.74
N LYS A 203 2.23 -19.59 -9.42
CA LYS A 203 2.25 -20.92 -8.78
C LYS A 203 3.38 -21.07 -7.76
N PHE A 204 4.60 -20.60 -8.08
CA PHE A 204 5.72 -20.63 -7.16
C PHE A 204 5.50 -19.69 -5.97
N LEU A 205 5.02 -18.46 -6.23
CA LEU A 205 4.75 -17.49 -5.18
C LEU A 205 3.71 -18.00 -4.16
N LYS A 206 2.64 -18.67 -4.62
CA LYS A 206 1.66 -19.30 -3.71
C LYS A 206 2.32 -20.35 -2.81
N LYS A 207 3.12 -21.26 -3.40
CA LYS A 207 3.86 -22.29 -2.64
C LYS A 207 4.85 -21.66 -1.66
N TYR A 208 5.53 -20.58 -2.07
CA TYR A 208 6.48 -19.84 -1.25
C TYR A 208 5.83 -19.18 -0.04
N ILE A 209 4.72 -18.46 -0.24
CA ILE A 209 3.96 -17.83 0.84
C ILE A 209 3.46 -18.88 1.83
N HIS A 210 2.90 -19.99 1.33
CA HIS A 210 2.45 -21.08 2.19
C HIS A 210 3.60 -21.67 3.02
N TYR A 211 4.75 -21.94 2.39
CA TYR A 211 5.94 -22.44 3.08
C TYR A 211 6.44 -21.47 4.17
N ALA A 212 6.58 -20.19 3.84
CA ALA A 212 7.03 -19.16 4.76
C ALA A 212 6.08 -18.99 5.96
N LYS A 213 4.76 -19.08 5.75
CA LYS A 213 3.75 -18.88 6.79
C LYS A 213 3.70 -20.03 7.81
N HIS A 214 3.95 -21.27 7.38
CA HIS A 214 3.82 -22.46 8.24
C HIS A 214 5.15 -22.99 8.82
N ARG A 215 6.28 -22.85 8.10
CA ARG A 215 7.56 -23.47 8.52
C ARG A 215 8.50 -22.53 9.26
N ILE A 216 8.35 -21.22 9.10
CA ILE A 216 9.29 -20.23 9.63
C ILE A 216 8.61 -19.39 10.70
N GLN A 217 9.10 -19.51 11.93
CA GLN A 217 8.78 -18.64 13.05
C GLN A 217 10.08 -17.94 13.46
N PRO A 218 10.31 -16.70 13.01
CA PRO A 218 11.54 -16.00 13.35
C PRO A 218 11.46 -15.46 14.78
N GLU A 219 12.57 -15.58 15.50
CA GLU A 219 12.74 -15.04 16.84
C GLU A 219 13.36 -13.65 16.77
N LEU A 220 12.91 -12.75 17.65
CA LEU A 220 13.44 -11.41 17.76
C LEU A 220 14.80 -11.47 18.46
N THR A 221 15.82 -10.84 17.87
CA THR A 221 17.14 -10.73 18.49
C THR A 221 17.19 -9.54 19.46
N ASP A 222 18.10 -9.58 20.42
CA ASP A 222 18.28 -8.48 21.39
C ASP A 222 18.63 -7.16 20.68
N GLU A 223 19.50 -7.22 19.67
CA GLU A 223 19.87 -6.07 18.82
C GLU A 223 18.64 -5.46 18.11
N ALA A 224 17.77 -6.30 17.55
CA ALA A 224 16.53 -5.83 16.92
C ALA A 224 15.57 -5.22 17.96
N SER A 225 15.50 -5.78 19.16
CA SER A 225 14.63 -5.30 20.23
C SER A 225 15.03 -3.90 20.72
N GLU A 226 16.33 -3.68 20.92
CA GLU A 226 16.87 -2.36 21.27
C GLU A 226 16.57 -1.34 20.17
N HIS A 227 16.83 -1.70 18.91
CA HIS A 227 16.54 -0.83 17.76
C HIS A 227 15.06 -0.45 17.64
N ILE A 228 14.13 -1.39 17.88
CA ILE A 228 12.70 -1.12 17.85
C ILE A 228 12.31 -0.16 18.99
N ALA A 229 12.87 -0.34 20.19
CA ALA A 229 12.60 0.53 21.33
C ALA A 229 13.07 1.97 21.09
N THR A 230 14.30 2.14 20.57
CA THR A 230 14.83 3.46 20.19
C THR A 230 13.97 4.12 19.13
N ALA A 231 13.64 3.40 18.04
CA ALA A 231 12.84 3.94 16.95
C ALA A 231 11.43 4.35 17.40
N TYR A 232 10.79 3.56 18.27
CA TYR A 232 9.48 3.90 18.82
C TYR A 232 9.53 5.16 19.72
N ALA A 233 10.57 5.29 20.54
CA ALA A 233 10.75 6.47 21.38
C ALA A 233 10.95 7.74 20.53
N GLU A 234 11.76 7.66 19.47
CA GLU A 234 11.96 8.75 18.51
C GLU A 234 10.65 9.13 17.80
N LEU A 235 9.90 8.16 17.29
CA LEU A 235 8.61 8.38 16.65
C LEU A 235 7.62 9.08 17.59
N ARG A 236 7.54 8.64 18.84
CA ARG A 236 6.65 9.23 19.85
C ARG A 236 7.03 10.68 20.18
N ASN A 237 8.32 10.97 20.32
CA ASN A 237 8.82 12.32 20.58
C ASN A 237 8.62 13.26 19.38
N ALA A 238 8.80 12.75 18.16
CA ALA A 238 8.54 13.50 16.93
C ALA A 238 7.04 13.84 16.80
N SER A 239 6.14 12.90 17.11
CA SER A 239 4.70 13.13 17.06
C SER A 239 4.19 14.10 18.11
N SER A 240 4.84 14.23 19.27
CA SER A 240 4.47 15.27 20.26
C SER A 240 4.85 16.69 19.82
N ASN A 241 5.88 16.83 18.98
CA ASN A 241 6.36 18.12 18.50
C ASN A 241 5.68 18.55 17.18
N ALA A 242 5.19 17.59 16.39
CA ALA A 242 4.44 17.86 15.18
C ALA A 242 3.00 18.32 15.54
N LYS A 243 2.80 19.64 15.68
CA LYS A 243 1.47 20.27 15.78
C LYS A 243 0.59 20.10 14.52
N THR A 244 1.09 19.40 13.50
CA THR A 244 0.44 19.29 12.19
C THR A 244 0.54 17.84 11.69
N GLY A 245 -0.62 17.20 11.47
CA GLY A 245 -0.79 16.32 10.30
C GLY A 245 -0.33 14.86 10.36
N GLY A 246 0.00 14.28 11.51
CA GLY A 246 0.19 12.82 11.57
C GLY A 246 -1.11 12.07 11.22
N THR A 247 -1.07 11.11 10.30
CA THR A 247 -2.27 10.41 9.80
C THR A 247 -2.85 9.42 10.81
N LEU A 248 -2.04 8.95 11.76
CA LEU A 248 -2.41 7.98 12.80
C LEU A 248 -1.81 8.37 14.17
N PRO A 249 -2.56 8.21 15.27
CA PRO A 249 -2.04 8.42 16.61
C PRO A 249 -1.02 7.34 16.98
N ILE A 250 0.15 7.74 17.49
CA ILE A 250 1.18 6.81 17.95
C ILE A 250 0.78 6.20 19.28
N THR A 251 0.42 4.92 19.26
CA THR A 251 0.05 4.12 20.44
C THR A 251 1.00 2.94 20.63
N ALA A 252 0.84 2.19 21.71
CA ALA A 252 1.58 0.93 21.92
C ALA A 252 1.35 -0.10 20.78
N ARG A 253 0.21 -0.03 20.06
CA ARG A 253 -0.06 -0.86 18.87
C ARG A 253 0.94 -0.61 17.73
N THR A 254 1.50 0.59 17.64
CA THR A 254 2.57 0.91 16.68
C THR A 254 3.82 0.07 16.94
N LEU A 255 4.16 -0.17 18.21
CA LEU A 255 5.28 -1.03 18.59
C LEU A 255 5.03 -2.48 18.13
N GLU A 256 3.83 -3.00 18.39
CA GLU A 256 3.42 -4.32 17.91
C GLU A 256 3.46 -4.40 16.38
N THR A 257 3.07 -3.33 15.69
CA THR A 257 3.10 -3.23 14.22
C THR A 257 4.53 -3.36 13.71
N ILE A 258 5.49 -2.65 14.31
CA ILE A 258 6.91 -2.76 13.94
C ILE A 258 7.40 -4.20 14.12
N ILE A 259 7.06 -4.85 15.23
CA ILE A 259 7.41 -6.26 15.49
C ILE A 259 6.78 -7.18 14.43
N ARG A 260 5.49 -7.02 14.14
CA ARG A 260 4.76 -7.81 13.14
C ARG A 260 5.36 -7.65 11.75
N LEU A 261 5.67 -6.44 11.32
CA LEU A 261 6.29 -6.14 10.02
C LEU A 261 7.72 -6.69 9.92
N SER A 262 8.52 -6.53 10.97
CA SER A 262 9.89 -7.04 11.00
C SER A 262 9.91 -8.58 10.94
N THR A 263 9.00 -9.22 11.68
CA THR A 263 8.76 -10.67 11.65
C THR A 263 8.29 -11.12 10.25
N ALA A 264 7.39 -10.38 9.62
CA ALA A 264 6.92 -10.67 8.27
C ALA A 264 8.05 -10.55 7.22
N HIS A 265 8.90 -9.53 7.33
CA HIS A 265 10.05 -9.36 6.44
C HIS A 265 11.10 -10.47 6.62
N ALA A 266 11.36 -10.89 7.86
CA ALA A 266 12.21 -12.05 8.13
C ALA A 266 11.63 -13.36 7.55
N LYS A 267 10.30 -13.56 7.66
CA LYS A 267 9.59 -14.69 7.03
C LYS A 267 9.72 -14.67 5.51
N LEU A 268 9.63 -13.50 4.88
CA LEU A 268 9.82 -13.35 3.44
C LEU A 268 11.23 -13.72 2.98
N LYS A 269 12.24 -13.62 3.85
CA LYS A 269 13.61 -14.08 3.60
C LYS A 269 13.87 -15.54 4.01
N LEU A 270 12.86 -16.22 4.58
CA LEU A 270 13.00 -17.53 5.23
C LEU A 270 14.04 -17.55 6.37
N SER A 271 14.32 -16.39 6.97
CA SER A 271 15.21 -16.29 8.13
C SER A 271 14.48 -16.71 9.40
N ARG A 272 15.17 -17.41 10.31
CA ARG A 272 14.67 -17.75 11.65
C ARG A 272 15.01 -16.69 12.72
N LYS A 273 15.73 -15.64 12.33
CA LYS A 273 16.10 -14.54 13.23
C LYS A 273 15.73 -13.22 12.59
N VAL A 274 15.14 -12.31 13.37
CA VAL A 274 14.87 -10.94 12.96
C VAL A 274 16.13 -10.11 13.20
N THR A 275 16.63 -9.48 12.15
CA THR A 275 17.84 -8.64 12.19
C THR A 275 17.48 -7.16 12.13
N LYS A 276 18.43 -6.28 12.47
CA LYS A 276 18.28 -4.82 12.32
C LYS A 276 17.82 -4.40 10.92
N VAL A 277 18.32 -5.06 9.87
CA VAL A 277 17.95 -4.78 8.48
C VAL A 277 16.44 -4.99 8.24
N ASP A 278 15.84 -5.94 8.95
CA ASP A 278 14.40 -6.20 8.85
C ASP A 278 13.58 -5.13 9.56
N VAL A 279 14.06 -4.64 10.70
CA VAL A 279 13.46 -3.52 11.43
C VAL A 279 13.54 -2.24 10.60
N GLU A 280 14.68 -1.94 9.99
CA GLU A 280 14.83 -0.78 9.11
C GLU A 280 13.90 -0.83 7.89
N ALA A 281 13.66 -2.03 7.34
CA ALA A 281 12.71 -2.21 6.25
C ALA A 281 11.26 -1.98 6.73
N ALA A 282 10.90 -2.51 7.90
CA ALA A 282 9.60 -2.29 8.52
C ALA A 282 9.34 -0.80 8.82
N LEU A 283 10.33 -0.10 9.38
CA LEU A 283 10.26 1.33 9.66
C LEU A 283 10.09 2.16 8.39
N LYS A 284 10.70 1.77 7.27
CA LYS A 284 10.48 2.46 5.98
C LYS A 284 9.02 2.38 5.54
N VAL A 285 8.40 1.20 5.66
CA VAL A 285 6.98 1.00 5.33
C VAL A 285 6.10 1.79 6.29
N LEU A 286 6.38 1.72 7.58
CA LEU A 286 5.62 2.44 8.60
C LEU A 286 5.73 3.96 8.44
N ASN A 287 6.93 4.48 8.20
CA ASN A 287 7.15 5.91 7.97
C ASN A 287 6.45 6.40 6.70
N PHE A 288 6.42 5.56 5.65
CA PHE A 288 5.64 5.86 4.46
C PHE A 288 4.14 5.92 4.78
N ALA A 289 3.60 5.00 5.56
CA ALA A 289 2.19 5.00 5.98
C ALA A 289 1.84 6.19 6.90
N ILE A 290 2.63 6.46 7.93
CA ILE A 290 2.34 7.49 8.96
C ILE A 290 2.57 8.91 8.42
N TYR A 291 3.72 9.14 7.78
CA TYR A 291 4.12 10.50 7.42
C TYR A 291 3.77 10.85 5.98
N HIS A 292 3.49 9.85 5.13
CA HIS A 292 3.39 10.03 3.68
C HIS A 292 4.49 10.97 3.24
N LYS A 293 5.74 10.49 3.19
CA LYS A 293 6.90 11.32 2.81
C LYS A 293 6.65 12.18 1.56
N GLU A 294 5.74 11.76 0.69
CA GLU A 294 5.26 12.55 -0.43
C GLU A 294 4.56 13.86 -0.04
N LEU A 295 3.79 13.94 1.05
CA LEU A 295 3.19 15.19 1.53
C LEU A 295 4.26 16.19 1.96
N THR A 296 5.26 15.77 2.74
CA THR A 296 6.33 16.66 3.20
C THR A 296 7.27 17.06 2.06
N GLU A 297 7.65 16.11 1.19
CA GLU A 297 8.49 16.40 0.03
C GLU A 297 7.73 17.21 -1.05
N MET A 298 6.41 17.04 -1.19
CA MET A 298 5.59 17.87 -2.07
C MET A 298 5.36 19.27 -1.50
N GLU A 299 5.11 19.41 -0.20
CA GLU A 299 5.04 20.72 0.47
C GLU A 299 6.35 21.49 0.30
N ASP A 300 7.48 20.81 0.46
CA ASP A 300 8.80 21.41 0.25
C ASP A 300 9.01 21.81 -1.22
N ARG A 301 8.62 20.96 -2.18
CA ARG A 301 8.74 21.27 -3.62
C ARG A 301 7.76 22.33 -4.10
N GLU A 302 6.53 22.36 -3.59
CA GLU A 302 5.56 23.41 -3.88
C GLU A 302 6.00 24.74 -3.27
N GLN A 303 6.54 24.74 -2.05
CA GLN A 303 7.15 25.92 -1.46
C GLN A 303 8.37 26.39 -2.25
N GLU A 304 9.22 25.48 -2.74
CA GLU A 304 10.34 25.83 -3.61
C GLU A 304 9.86 26.44 -4.93
N ARG A 305 8.88 25.82 -5.61
CA ARG A 305 8.29 26.38 -6.85
C ARG A 305 7.65 27.74 -6.61
N GLN A 306 6.85 27.91 -5.56
CA GLN A 306 6.25 29.20 -5.21
C GLN A 306 7.30 30.25 -4.86
N ARG A 307 8.40 29.86 -4.20
CA ARG A 307 9.53 30.76 -3.91
C ARG A 307 10.28 31.12 -5.19
N GLU A 308 10.45 30.20 -6.13
CA GLU A 308 11.05 30.46 -7.43
C GLU A 308 10.17 31.38 -8.29
N GLU A 309 8.86 31.12 -8.36
CA GLU A 309 7.87 31.95 -9.05
C GLU A 309 7.75 33.36 -8.43
N ALA A 310 7.84 33.48 -7.11
CA ALA A 310 7.88 34.77 -6.44
C ALA A 310 9.20 35.53 -6.70
N ARG A 311 10.31 34.81 -6.88
CA ARG A 311 11.61 35.41 -7.25
C ARG A 311 11.61 35.90 -8.69
N THR A 312 11.07 35.13 -9.63
CA THR A 312 10.93 35.55 -11.04
C THR A 312 9.96 36.72 -11.19
N HIS A 313 8.82 36.71 -10.49
CA HIS A 313 7.89 37.86 -10.48
C HIS A 313 8.47 39.14 -9.86
N ARG A 314 9.38 39.03 -8.88
CA ARG A 314 10.11 40.20 -8.35
C ARG A 314 11.16 40.72 -9.32
N ALA A 315 11.81 39.83 -10.08
CA ALA A 315 12.76 40.23 -11.12
C ALA A 315 12.07 40.95 -12.29
N ASP A 316 10.87 40.52 -12.71
CA ASP A 316 10.11 41.19 -13.79
C ASP A 316 9.53 42.56 -13.39
N ARG A 317 9.31 42.82 -12.09
CA ARG A 317 8.91 44.16 -11.60
C ARG A 317 10.07 45.15 -11.53
N GLN A 318 11.31 44.68 -11.59
CA GLN A 318 12.51 45.50 -11.74
C GLN A 318 13.03 45.38 -13.18
N GLY A 319 12.21 45.79 -14.13
CA GLY A 319 12.68 46.05 -15.50
C GLY A 319 13.74 47.17 -15.50
N PRO A 320 14.67 47.16 -16.47
CA PRO A 320 15.87 47.98 -16.42
C PRO A 320 15.51 49.47 -16.54
N THR A 321 15.82 50.25 -15.51
CA THR A 321 15.94 51.70 -15.65
C THR A 321 17.02 52.00 -16.68
N THR A 322 16.62 52.65 -17.77
CA THR A 322 17.46 53.12 -18.87
C THR A 322 18.56 54.04 -18.34
N THR A 323 19.80 53.54 -18.28
CA THR A 323 21.00 54.39 -18.17
C THR A 323 21.64 54.51 -19.54
N ALA A 324 21.98 55.76 -19.87
CA ALA A 324 22.36 56.24 -21.18
C ALA A 324 23.59 55.54 -21.80
N MET A 325 23.60 55.58 -23.13
CA MET A 325 24.70 55.19 -24.02
C MET A 325 26.00 55.91 -23.64
N GLU A 326 27.07 55.15 -23.44
CA GLU A 326 28.44 55.56 -23.80
C GLU A 326 29.10 54.40 -24.54
N VAL A 327 29.76 54.76 -25.63
CA VAL A 327 30.35 53.87 -26.63
C VAL A 327 31.84 53.76 -26.29
N ASP A 328 32.38 52.55 -26.10
CA ASP A 328 33.78 52.29 -26.48
C ASP A 328 34.12 50.79 -26.69
N ASP A 329 34.98 50.61 -27.70
CA ASP A 329 35.66 49.51 -28.40
C ASP A 329 35.77 48.01 -27.91
N PRO A 330 36.15 47.06 -28.82
CA PRO A 330 35.96 45.61 -28.69
C PRO A 330 37.09 44.84 -27.95
N PRO A 331 36.87 43.56 -27.55
CA PRO A 331 37.75 42.87 -26.60
C PRO A 331 38.98 42.21 -27.25
N ARG A 332 40.10 42.25 -26.52
CA ARG A 332 41.28 41.39 -26.76
C ARG A 332 41.09 40.00 -26.12
N ALA A 333 41.47 38.98 -26.88
CA ALA A 333 41.46 37.58 -26.51
C ALA A 333 42.40 37.25 -25.33
N GLN A 334 41.92 36.45 -24.38
CA GLN A 334 42.74 35.56 -23.54
C GLN A 334 42.03 34.21 -23.34
N GLN A 335 42.85 33.16 -23.40
CA GLN A 335 42.52 31.73 -23.35
C GLN A 335 42.12 31.24 -21.95
N PRO A 336 41.48 30.05 -21.84
CA PRO A 336 40.91 29.57 -20.59
C PRO A 336 41.96 28.87 -19.70
N THR A 337 41.92 29.13 -18.40
CA THR A 337 42.59 28.29 -17.39
C THR A 337 41.56 27.36 -16.75
N ALA A 338 41.85 26.06 -16.87
CA ALA A 338 41.13 24.98 -16.21
C ALA A 338 41.61 24.81 -14.77
N ILE A 339 40.67 24.68 -13.83
CA ILE A 339 40.66 23.95 -12.54
C ILE A 339 39.18 23.99 -12.11
N GLY A 340 38.45 22.96 -11.71
CA GLY A 340 38.73 21.55 -11.43
C GLY A 340 37.38 20.88 -11.14
N SER A 341 37.25 19.64 -11.58
CA SER A 341 36.11 18.74 -11.40
C SER A 341 35.92 18.34 -9.94
N LEU A 342 34.70 18.49 -9.39
CA LEU A 342 34.11 17.56 -8.40
C LEU A 342 32.65 17.95 -8.10
N GLU A 343 31.65 17.42 -8.81
CA GLU A 343 30.24 17.26 -8.35
C GLU A 343 29.28 16.73 -9.45
N ARG A 344 29.68 15.66 -10.17
CA ARG A 344 28.76 14.92 -11.07
C ARG A 344 28.75 13.42 -10.81
N PHE A 345 28.90 13.04 -9.54
CA PHE A 345 28.86 11.65 -9.13
C PHE A 345 27.93 11.49 -7.92
N ASN A 346 26.62 11.68 -8.13
CA ASN A 346 25.58 11.04 -7.29
C ASN A 346 24.17 11.05 -7.91
N TYR A 347 24.06 11.03 -9.24
CA TYR A 347 22.81 10.77 -9.95
C TYR A 347 22.77 9.34 -10.49
N LYS A 348 22.85 8.36 -9.60
CA LYS A 348 22.56 6.96 -9.93
C LYS A 348 22.39 6.15 -8.66
N PHE A 349 21.16 6.01 -8.19
CA PHE A 349 20.59 4.97 -7.31
C PHE A 349 19.35 5.63 -6.66
N ARG A 350 18.13 5.36 -7.12
CA ARG A 350 17.39 4.17 -6.69
C ARG A 350 16.16 3.93 -7.55
N HIS A 351 16.08 2.71 -8.05
CA HIS A 351 14.87 2.08 -8.56
C HIS A 351 13.98 1.55 -7.43
N GLY A 352 12.66 1.71 -7.59
CA GLY A 352 11.65 0.64 -7.49
C GLY A 352 11.01 0.38 -6.11
N PHE A 353 9.69 0.40 -6.05
CA PHE A 353 8.85 -0.80 -6.18
C PHE A 353 7.37 -0.44 -6.44
N PHE A 354 6.74 -1.27 -7.27
CA PHE A 354 5.36 -1.23 -7.76
C PHE A 354 4.48 -2.15 -6.90
N LEU A 355 3.22 -1.78 -6.63
CA LEU A 355 2.07 -2.66 -6.35
C LEU A 355 0.81 -1.75 -6.39
N GLN A 356 0.14 -1.62 -7.54
CA GLN A 356 -0.98 -2.46 -8.03
C GLN A 356 -2.24 -2.38 -7.15
N GLN A 357 -3.20 -1.55 -7.55
CA GLN A 357 -4.47 -2.02 -8.09
C GLN A 357 -4.78 -1.25 -9.37
#